data_AF-A0A1H8S3R2-F1
#
_entry.id   AF-A0A1H8S3R2-F1
#
_cell.length_a   1.000
_cell.length_b   1.000
_cell.length_c   1.000
_cell.angle_alpha   90.00
_cell.angle_beta   90.00
_cell.angle_gamma   90.00
#
_symmetry.space_group_name_H-M   'P 1'
#
loop_
_entity.id
_entity.type
_entity.pdbx_description
1 polymer ?
#
loop_
_entity_poly.entity_id
_entity_poly.type
_entity_poly.pdbx_seq_one_letter_code
_entity_poly.pdbx_strand_id
1 'polypeptide(L)'
;MVVLGVEFSASDMNYVAIRSDGNSYEIMTSNRMTLGGTRDRNALVAFQDAVKAVLNDVDPDILAIKGKPESGKMQAGAASLKMEAILLANTPCAADFVSGQRINQTDDEAPSLYAYLQPALRAAIAAFRREIG
;
A
#
# COMPACT_ATOMS: atom_id res chain seq x y z
N MET A 1 10.71 -8.47 10.22
CA MET A 1 10.40 -8.01 8.85
C MET A 1 9.36 -6.92 8.90
N VAL A 2 9.52 -5.85 8.14
CA VAL A 2 8.56 -4.74 8.00
C VAL A 2 7.91 -4.82 6.63
N VAL A 3 6.57 -4.81 6.60
CA VAL A 3 5.79 -4.84 5.35
C VAL A 3 4.90 -3.61 5.29
N LEU A 4 5.01 -2.85 4.20
CA LEU A 4 4.15 -1.71 3.92
C LEU A 4 3.02 -2.13 2.97
N GLY A 5 1.82 -2.30 3.50
CA GLY A 5 0.62 -2.55 2.72
C GLY A 5 0.02 -1.27 2.17
N VAL A 6 -0.37 -1.25 0.90
CA VAL A 6 -0.92 -0.09 0.20
C VAL A 6 -2.16 -0.45 -0.60
N GLU A 7 -3.17 0.41 -0.50
CA GLU A 7 -4.34 0.41 -1.35
C GLU A 7 -4.57 1.81 -1.94
N PHE A 8 -4.90 1.85 -3.24
CA PHE A 8 -5.22 3.10 -3.93
C PHE A 8 -6.72 3.17 -4.23
N SER A 9 -7.37 4.20 -3.70
CA SER A 9 -8.80 4.45 -3.91
C SER A 9 -9.02 5.87 -4.40
N ALA A 10 -9.45 6.03 -5.66
CA ALA A 10 -9.60 7.33 -6.33
C ALA A 10 -8.31 8.18 -6.26
N SER A 11 -8.32 9.26 -5.46
CA SER A 11 -7.20 10.17 -5.20
C SER A 11 -6.44 9.87 -3.92
N ASP A 12 -6.84 8.83 -3.19
CA ASP A 12 -6.28 8.47 -1.90
C ASP A 12 -5.36 7.25 -2.01
N MET A 13 -4.26 7.29 -1.28
CA MET A 13 -3.38 6.19 -0.97
C MET A 13 -3.54 5.86 0.52
N ASN A 14 -4.15 4.72 0.80
CA ASN A 14 -4.29 4.17 2.14
C ASN A 14 -3.10 3.25 2.40
N TYR A 15 -2.42 3.39 3.53
CA TYR A 15 -1.30 2.54 3.87
C TYR A 15 -1.32 2.06 5.32
N VAL A 16 -0.79 0.87 5.53
CA VAL A 16 -0.59 0.25 6.84
C VAL A 16 0.77 -0.43 6.84
N ALA A 17 1.64 -0.05 7.77
CA ALA A 17 2.90 -0.74 8.00
C ALA A 17 2.74 -1.71 9.17
N ILE A 18 3.18 -2.94 8.95
CA ILE A 18 3.24 -3.96 10.00
C ILE A 18 4.67 -4.41 10.22
N ARG A 19 5.02 -4.74 11.46
CA ARG A 19 6.23 -5.49 11.81
C ARG A 19 5.83 -6.90 12.17
N SER A 20 6.54 -7.88 11.63
CA SER A 20 6.38 -9.28 11.99
C SER A 20 7.66 -9.89 12.56
N ASP A 21 7.45 -10.78 13.53
CA ASP A 21 8.42 -11.69 14.14
C ASP A 21 8.42 -13.10 13.52
N GLY A 22 7.60 -13.35 12.50
CA GLY A 22 7.44 -14.65 11.84
C GLY A 22 6.20 -15.44 12.25
N ASN A 23 5.61 -15.18 13.42
CA ASN A 23 4.41 -15.87 13.90
C ASN A 23 3.22 -14.91 14.11
N SER A 24 3.53 -13.65 14.41
CA SER A 24 2.56 -12.59 14.68
C SER A 24 2.96 -11.31 13.94
N TYR A 25 2.09 -10.31 14.00
CA TYR A 25 2.42 -8.98 13.51
C TYR A 25 1.85 -7.91 14.44
N GLU A 26 2.53 -6.77 14.47
CA GLU A 26 2.05 -5.54 15.11
C GLU A 26 1.90 -4.44 14.05
N ILE A 27 0.89 -3.58 14.20
CA ILE A 27 0.72 -2.41 13.35
C ILE A 27 1.66 -1.31 13.88
N MET A 28 2.60 -0.88 13.05
CA MET A 28 3.52 0.21 13.39
C MET A 28 2.90 1.58 13.14
N THR A 29 2.33 1.76 11.95
CA THR A 29 1.70 3.01 11.54
C THR A 29 0.64 2.74 10.48
N SER A 30 -0.34 3.63 10.40
CA SER A 30 -1.39 3.56 9.38
C SER A 30 -1.93 4.95 9.11
N ASN A 31 -2.06 5.32 7.84
CA ASN A 31 -2.62 6.61 7.48
C ASN A 31 -3.16 6.61 6.04
N ARG A 32 -3.72 7.75 5.65
CA ARG A 32 -4.12 8.07 4.29
C ARG A 32 -3.35 9.29 3.79
N MET A 33 -2.91 9.23 2.54
CA MET A 33 -2.41 10.39 1.80
C MET A 33 -3.30 10.66 0.59
N THR A 34 -3.51 11.93 0.26
CA THR A 34 -4.36 12.33 -0.87
C THR A 34 -3.55 13.10 -1.90
N LEU A 35 -3.66 12.69 -3.17
CA LEU A 35 -3.10 13.44 -4.29
C LEU A 35 -4.03 14.61 -4.65
N GLY A 36 -3.59 15.84 -4.37
CA GLY A 36 -4.39 17.06 -4.58
C GLY A 36 -4.71 17.38 -6.05
N GLY A 37 -3.96 16.83 -7.01
CA GLY A 37 -4.21 17.05 -8.43
C GLY A 37 -3.33 16.19 -9.33
N THR A 38 -3.89 15.70 -10.43
CA THR A 38 -3.17 14.80 -11.36
C THR A 38 -2.50 15.52 -12.52
N ARG A 39 -2.85 16.78 -12.77
CA ARG A 39 -2.29 17.63 -13.84
C ARG A 39 -1.51 18.84 -13.29
N ASP A 40 -1.27 18.85 -11.98
CA ASP A 40 -0.48 19.87 -11.31
C ASP A 40 0.86 19.27 -10.88
N ARG A 41 1.95 19.84 -11.39
CA ARG A 41 3.32 19.41 -11.05
C ARG A 41 3.60 19.55 -9.56
N ASN A 42 3.15 20.62 -8.92
CA ASN A 42 3.43 20.88 -7.50
C ASN A 42 2.72 19.85 -6.62
N ALA A 43 1.48 19.49 -6.97
CA ALA A 43 0.75 18.42 -6.28
C ALA A 43 1.44 17.05 -6.41
N LEU A 44 1.98 16.74 -7.59
CA LEU A 44 2.73 15.49 -7.82
C LEU A 44 4.05 15.45 -7.03
N VAL A 45 4.80 16.57 -7.00
CA VAL A 45 6.04 16.69 -6.22
C VAL A 45 5.76 16.56 -4.73
N ALA A 46 4.76 17.28 -4.21
CA ALA A 46 4.39 17.20 -2.80
C ALA A 46 3.96 15.77 -2.40
N PHE A 47 3.21 15.07 -3.25
CA PHE A 47 2.86 13.67 -3.02
C PHE A 47 4.10 12.76 -3.05
N GLN A 48 5.03 12.97 -3.98
CA GLN A 48 6.30 12.23 -4.02
C GLN A 48 7.14 12.45 -2.75
N ASP A 49 7.24 13.68 -2.26
CA ASP A 49 8.00 14.00 -1.06
C ASP A 49 7.37 13.35 0.18
N ALA A 50 6.03 13.35 0.26
CA ALA A 50 5.30 12.63 1.31
C ALA A 50 5.53 11.10 1.24
N VAL A 51 5.52 10.53 0.03
CA VAL A 51 5.85 9.12 -0.19
C VAL A 51 7.27 8.80 0.28
N LYS A 52 8.27 9.61 -0.08
CA LYS A 52 9.65 9.42 0.37
C LYS A 52 9.77 9.50 1.89
N ALA A 53 9.06 10.44 2.52
CA ALA A 53 9.05 10.55 3.97
C ALA A 53 8.50 9.28 4.64
N VAL A 54 7.38 8.74 4.14
CA VAL A 54 6.82 7.48 4.64
C VAL A 54 7.78 6.31 4.42
N LEU A 55 8.37 6.19 3.23
CA LEU A 55 9.30 5.09 2.93
C LEU A 55 10.57 5.14 3.79
N ASN A 56 11.09 6.34 4.07
CA ASN A 56 12.25 6.52 4.93
C ASN A 56 11.94 6.28 6.42
N ASP A 57 10.71 6.59 6.86
CA ASP A 57 10.27 6.38 8.25
C ASP A 57 9.94 4.91 8.53
N VAL A 58 9.25 4.26 7.59
CA VAL A 58 8.84 2.85 7.71
C VAL A 58 10.00 1.91 7.42
N ASP A 59 10.87 2.25 6.45
CA ASP A 59 11.96 1.43 5.94
C ASP A 59 11.52 -0.02 5.62
N PRO A 60 10.57 -0.21 4.68
CA PRO A 60 9.94 -1.51 4.47
C PRO A 60 10.87 -2.51 3.77
N ASP A 61 10.89 -3.75 4.27
CA ASP A 61 11.53 -4.88 3.59
C ASP A 61 10.73 -5.30 2.34
N ILE A 62 9.41 -5.16 2.39
CA ILE A 62 8.47 -5.50 1.32
C ILE A 62 7.42 -4.40 1.17
N LEU A 63 7.18 -3.99 -0.07
CA LEU A 63 6.03 -3.17 -0.44
C LEU A 63 4.91 -4.05 -0.98
N ALA A 64 3.79 -4.15 -0.26
CA ALA A 64 2.62 -4.94 -0.67
C ALA A 64 1.53 -4.03 -1.25
N ILE A 65 1.35 -4.03 -2.57
CA ILE A 65 0.34 -3.21 -3.25
C ILE A 65 -0.86 -4.09 -3.59
N LYS A 66 -2.07 -3.69 -3.20
CA LYS A 66 -3.29 -4.33 -3.70
C LYS A 66 -3.34 -4.24 -5.24
N GLY A 67 -3.23 -5.40 -5.88
CA GLY A 67 -3.28 -5.55 -7.32
C GLY A 67 -4.61 -5.08 -7.90
N LYS A 68 -4.53 -4.47 -9.08
CA LYS A 68 -5.69 -3.99 -9.84
C LYS A 68 -6.06 -5.04 -10.91
N PRO A 69 -7.34 -5.21 -11.25
CA PRO A 69 -7.72 -6.06 -12.38
C PRO A 69 -7.19 -5.48 -13.69
N GLU A 70 -6.45 -6.27 -14.48
CA GLU A 70 -5.85 -5.83 -15.77
C GLU A 70 -6.70 -6.20 -17.00
N SER A 71 -7.96 -6.62 -16.83
CA SER A 71 -8.79 -7.11 -17.93
C SER A 71 -9.28 -6.00 -18.89
N GLY A 72 -8.47 -5.71 -19.90
CA GLY A 72 -8.85 -5.20 -21.24
C GLY A 72 -9.42 -3.77 -21.35
N LYS A 73 -9.84 -3.15 -20.24
CA LYS A 73 -10.21 -1.73 -20.16
C LYS A 73 -9.59 -1.16 -18.88
N MET A 74 -8.91 -0.02 -18.98
CA MET A 74 -8.29 0.66 -17.84
C MET A 74 -9.34 0.93 -16.75
N GLN A 75 -9.37 0.10 -15.69
CA GLN A 75 -10.33 0.22 -14.59
C GLN A 75 -9.82 1.14 -13.46
N ALA A 76 -8.53 1.53 -13.50
CA ALA A 76 -7.92 2.41 -12.52
C ALA A 76 -7.96 3.88 -12.96
N GLY A 77 -8.41 4.76 -12.07
CA GLY A 77 -8.39 6.20 -12.31
C GLY A 77 -6.97 6.75 -12.48
N ALA A 78 -6.83 7.82 -13.26
CA ALA A 78 -5.53 8.45 -13.55
C ALA A 78 -4.76 8.88 -12.29
N ALA A 79 -5.45 9.22 -11.20
CA ALA A 79 -4.82 9.53 -9.91
C ALA A 79 -4.14 8.31 -9.30
N SER A 80 -4.89 7.21 -9.16
CA SER A 80 -4.39 5.93 -8.65
C SER A 80 -3.17 5.41 -9.41
N LEU A 81 -3.15 5.52 -10.75
CA LEU A 81 -1.99 5.12 -11.56
C LEU A 81 -0.76 6.00 -11.32
N LYS A 82 -0.95 7.32 -11.14
CA LYS A 82 0.16 8.23 -10.86
C LYS A 82 0.72 8.04 -9.45
N MET A 83 -0.15 7.85 -8.46
CA MET A 83 0.27 7.56 -7.09
C MET A 83 1.07 6.25 -7.04
N GLU A 84 0.60 5.20 -7.73
CA GLU A 84 1.33 3.92 -7.84
C GLU A 84 2.68 4.08 -8.52
N ALA A 85 2.74 4.78 -9.66
CA ALA A 85 3.99 5.03 -10.35
C ALA A 85 5.00 5.82 -9.48
N ILE A 86 4.53 6.84 -8.77
CA ILE A 86 5.36 7.61 -7.83
C ILE A 86 5.85 6.70 -6.70
N LEU A 87 4.97 5.90 -6.09
CA LEU A 87 5.36 4.97 -5.03
C LEU A 87 6.43 3.98 -5.50
N LEU A 88 6.18 3.29 -6.62
CA LEU A 88 7.11 2.32 -7.19
C LEU A 88 8.46 2.95 -7.54
N ALA A 89 8.46 4.15 -8.12
CA ALA A 89 9.70 4.83 -8.53
C ALA A 89 10.59 5.26 -7.35
N ASN A 90 10.03 5.37 -6.13
CA ASN A 90 10.77 5.79 -4.94
C ASN A 90 10.98 4.64 -3.94
N THR A 91 10.42 3.45 -4.19
CA THR A 91 10.50 2.32 -3.26
C THR A 91 11.89 1.67 -3.31
N PRO A 92 12.55 1.46 -2.16
CA PRO A 92 13.89 0.86 -2.11
C PRO A 92 13.87 -0.68 -2.15
N CYS A 93 12.70 -1.30 -1.97
CA CYS A 93 12.52 -2.74 -1.85
C CYS A 93 11.65 -3.34 -2.97
N ALA A 94 11.48 -4.66 -2.95
CA ALA A 94 10.65 -5.35 -3.92
C ALA A 94 9.16 -5.06 -3.68
N ALA A 95 8.40 -4.89 -4.77
CA ALA A 95 6.95 -4.75 -4.72
C ALA A 95 6.27 -6.12 -4.95
N ASP A 96 5.36 -6.50 -4.04
CA ASP A 96 4.42 -7.61 -4.20
C ASP A 96 3.03 -7.07 -4.56
N PHE A 97 2.57 -7.36 -5.77
CA PHE A 97 1.21 -7.03 -6.20
C PHE A 97 0.24 -8.12 -5.73
N VAL A 98 -0.47 -7.83 -4.65
CA VAL A 98 -1.36 -8.76 -3.95
C VAL A 98 -2.73 -8.79 -4.64
N SER A 99 -3.09 -9.91 -5.25
CA SER A 99 -4.39 -10.07 -5.90
C SER A 99 -5.56 -9.94 -4.91
N GLY A 100 -6.73 -9.55 -5.42
CA GLY A 100 -7.95 -9.50 -4.60
C GLY A 100 -8.30 -10.86 -3.97
N GLN A 101 -7.98 -11.96 -4.65
CA GLN A 101 -8.15 -13.31 -4.10
C GLN A 101 -7.27 -13.54 -2.86
N ARG A 102 -5.99 -13.16 -2.91
CA ARG A 102 -5.07 -13.27 -1.76
C ARG A 102 -5.52 -12.39 -0.59
N ILE A 103 -6.03 -11.19 -0.87
CA ILE A 103 -6.60 -10.31 0.16
C ILE A 103 -7.82 -10.94 0.81
N ASN A 104 -8.70 -11.57 0.03
CA ASN A 104 -9.93 -12.18 0.54
C ASN A 104 -9.68 -13.48 1.34
N GLN A 105 -8.51 -14.09 1.22
CA GLN A 105 -8.07 -15.23 2.05
C GLN A 105 -7.49 -14.77 3.40
N THR A 106 -7.38 -13.46 3.61
CA THR A 106 -6.90 -12.88 4.87
C THR A 106 -8.12 -12.41 5.66
N ASP A 107 -8.52 -13.21 6.64
CA ASP A 107 -9.64 -12.92 7.54
C ASP A 107 -9.27 -11.98 8.70
N ASP A 108 -7.99 -11.64 8.80
CA ASP A 108 -7.48 -10.73 9.81
C ASP A 108 -8.05 -9.32 9.60
N GLU A 109 -8.61 -8.80 10.69
CA GLU A 109 -9.03 -7.42 10.81
C GLU A 109 -8.43 -6.84 12.09
N ALA A 110 -8.11 -5.55 12.04
CA ALA A 110 -7.77 -4.80 13.24
C ALA A 110 -8.95 -3.87 13.57
N PRO A 111 -9.78 -4.16 14.58
CA PRO A 111 -10.94 -3.32 14.92
C PRO A 111 -10.58 -1.87 15.26
N SER A 112 -9.33 -1.61 15.64
CA SER A 112 -8.79 -0.27 15.89
C SER A 112 -8.53 0.54 14.61
N LEU A 113 -8.47 -0.09 13.44
CA LEU A 113 -8.29 0.59 12.16
C LEU A 113 -9.62 0.97 11.52
N TYR A 114 -9.64 2.14 10.89
CA TYR A 114 -10.74 2.52 10.03
C TYR A 114 -10.97 1.50 8.90
N ALA A 115 -12.23 1.28 8.53
CA ALA A 115 -12.62 0.31 7.51
C ALA A 115 -11.88 0.49 6.17
N TYR A 116 -11.58 1.73 5.79
CA TYR A 116 -10.85 2.03 4.55
C TYR A 116 -9.36 1.64 4.58
N LEU A 117 -8.78 1.39 5.76
CA LEU A 117 -7.40 0.92 5.92
C LEU A 117 -7.30 -0.61 5.90
N GLN A 118 -8.41 -1.32 6.12
CA GLN A 118 -8.43 -2.78 6.15
C GLN A 118 -7.87 -3.43 4.86
N PRO A 119 -8.16 -2.92 3.64
CA PRO A 119 -7.56 -3.47 2.42
C PRO A 119 -6.03 -3.37 2.39
N ALA A 120 -5.46 -2.28 2.90
CA ALA A 120 -4.01 -2.09 2.97
C ALA A 120 -3.39 -3.02 4.04
N LEU A 121 -4.03 -3.17 5.21
CA LEU A 121 -3.62 -4.15 6.22
C LEU A 121 -3.58 -5.57 5.64
N ARG A 122 -4.67 -6.00 4.98
CA ARG A 122 -4.76 -7.34 4.40
C ARG A 122 -3.74 -7.55 3.28
N ALA A 123 -3.41 -6.53 2.49
CA ALA A 123 -2.31 -6.61 1.53
C ALA A 123 -0.97 -6.89 2.23
N ALA A 124 -0.67 -6.18 3.32
CA ALA A 124 0.56 -6.41 4.10
C ALA A 124 0.62 -7.84 4.66
N ILE A 125 -0.46 -8.31 5.28
CA ILE A 125 -0.53 -9.65 5.88
C ILE A 125 -0.41 -10.74 4.81
N ALA A 126 -1.07 -10.58 3.66
CA ALA A 126 -1.02 -11.54 2.56
C ALA A 126 0.38 -11.63 1.92
N ALA A 127 1.13 -10.52 1.87
CA ALA A 127 2.53 -10.52 1.42
C ALA A 127 3.43 -11.19 2.46
N PHE A 128 3.28 -10.83 3.72
CA PHE A 128 3.98 -11.45 4.85
C PHE A 128 3.83 -12.99 4.87
N ARG A 129 2.59 -13.50 4.79
CA ARG A 129 2.31 -14.94 4.83
C ARG A 129 2.93 -15.73 3.67
N ARG A 130 3.17 -15.08 2.53
CA ARG A 130 3.82 -15.70 1.37
C ARG A 130 5.30 -15.99 1.64
N GLU A 131 5.96 -15.17 2.46
CA GLU A 131 7.40 -15.33 2.73
C GLU A 131 7.69 -16.41 3.79
N ILE A 132 6.69 -16.82 4.58
CA ILE A 132 6.83 -17.87 5.59
C ILE A 132 6.34 -19.23 5.10
N GLY A 133 5.41 -19.24 4.12
CA GLY A 133 4.86 -20.46 3.51
C GLY A 133 5.76 -21.00 2.40
#